data_AF-A0A7C3Y736-F1
#
_entry.id   AF-A0A7C3Y736-F1
#
_cell.length_a   1.000
_cell.length_b   1.000
_cell.length_c   1.000
_cell.angle_alpha   90.00
_cell.angle_beta   90.00
_cell.angle_gamma   90.00
#
_symmetry.space_group_name_H-M   'P 1'
#
loop_
_entity.id
_entity.type
_entity.pdbx_description
1 polymer ?
#
loop_
_entity_poly.entity_id
_entity_poly.type
_entity_poly.pdbx_seq_one_letter_code
_entity_poly.pdbx_strand_id
1 'polypeptide(L)'
;MARGKFVPHRRVPSERWKRGERKWAYQITVLDSEGNVVASHLAPTRNTEVIKRALRRAEGEAGFSPDIVVTDDCPGYERGVRVLGRRTRHVRAHFEGKLVPHGGGVILPSNNKIERYHSEIAPKIRSMRGVKNLERGDRFFQVQNFVRNFSRGDRIRRTLEHLGLKPDLDGLTRLFYIARNLAKHASAPAWHKQQMPLGKVLPCNR
;
A
#
# COMPACT_ATOMS: atom_id res chain seq x y z
N MET A 1 16.39 4.71 29.35
CA MET A 1 15.67 3.55 28.76
C MET A 1 16.08 3.39 27.30
N ALA A 2 16.70 2.27 26.92
CA ALA A 2 17.01 1.97 25.53
C ALA A 2 15.70 1.85 24.72
N ARG A 3 15.47 2.73 23.75
CA ARG A 3 14.29 2.66 22.88
C ARG A 3 14.45 1.44 21.94
N GLY A 4 13.83 0.31 22.31
CA GLY A 4 13.83 -0.91 21.50
C GLY A 4 13.31 -0.66 20.08
N LYS A 5 13.85 -1.37 19.09
CA LYS A 5 13.46 -1.22 17.67
C LYS A 5 12.35 -2.19 17.31
N PHE A 6 11.42 -1.78 16.45
CA PHE A 6 10.37 -2.66 15.93
C PHE A 6 10.80 -3.34 14.63
N VAL A 7 10.48 -4.62 14.49
CA VAL A 7 10.76 -5.39 13.28
C VAL A 7 9.48 -6.11 12.81
N PRO A 8 9.09 -5.96 11.53
CA PRO A 8 7.89 -6.61 10.99
C PRO A 8 8.05 -8.11 10.67
N HIS A 9 9.22 -8.69 10.93
CA HIS A 9 9.53 -10.06 10.54
C HIS A 9 10.41 -10.75 11.59
N ARG A 10 10.09 -12.04 11.89
CA ARG A 10 10.94 -12.90 12.73
C ARG A 10 12.33 -12.94 12.15
N ARG A 11 13.35 -12.67 12.95
CA ARG A 11 14.70 -13.10 12.62
C ARG A 11 15.10 -14.16 13.61
N VAL A 12 15.61 -15.27 13.10
CA VAL A 12 16.34 -16.19 13.95
C VAL A 12 17.59 -15.44 14.43
N PRO A 13 17.90 -15.43 15.74
CA PRO A 13 19.16 -14.88 16.21
C PRO A 13 20.33 -15.58 15.51
N SER A 14 21.33 -14.83 15.05
CA SER A 14 22.56 -15.38 14.49
C SER A 14 23.73 -14.98 15.38
N GLU A 15 24.67 -15.89 15.66
CA GLU A 15 25.83 -15.65 16.53
C GLU A 15 26.64 -14.40 16.12
N ARG A 16 26.75 -14.14 14.81
CA ARG A 16 27.48 -12.99 14.25
C ARG A 16 26.87 -11.62 14.57
N TRP A 17 25.65 -11.57 15.10
CA TRP A 17 24.92 -10.33 15.36
C TRP A 17 24.31 -10.33 16.77
N LYS A 18 25.07 -9.93 17.79
CA LYS A 18 24.53 -9.53 19.10
C LYS A 18 23.61 -8.32 18.90
N ARG A 19 22.30 -8.55 18.71
CA ARG A 19 21.32 -7.49 18.45
C ARG A 19 20.58 -7.18 19.74
N GLY A 20 20.65 -5.91 20.17
CA GLY A 20 19.85 -5.41 21.29
C GLY A 20 18.34 -5.61 21.10
N GLU A 21 17.58 -5.40 22.17
CA GLU A 21 16.15 -5.69 22.26
C GLU A 21 15.34 -5.16 21.06
N ARG A 22 14.66 -6.09 20.39
CA ARG A 22 13.77 -5.80 19.26
C ARG A 22 12.37 -6.25 19.61
N LYS A 23 11.43 -5.33 19.45
CA LYS A 23 10.00 -5.61 19.59
C LYS A 23 9.43 -6.03 18.24
N TRP A 24 8.44 -6.88 18.29
CA TRP A 24 7.74 -7.31 17.10
C TRP A 24 6.69 -6.28 16.69
N ALA A 25 6.50 -6.17 15.38
CA ALA A 25 5.37 -5.46 14.80
C ALA A 25 4.71 -6.34 13.74
N TYR A 26 3.41 -6.17 13.57
CA TYR A 26 2.60 -6.77 12.54
C TYR A 26 2.34 -5.73 11.47
N GLN A 27 2.53 -6.13 10.21
CA GLN A 27 2.12 -5.34 9.06
C GLN A 27 0.81 -5.95 8.54
N ILE A 28 -0.29 -5.21 8.70
CA ILE A 28 -1.58 -5.58 8.13
C ILE A 28 -1.68 -4.89 6.78
N THR A 29 -1.69 -5.68 5.70
CA THR A 29 -1.72 -5.16 4.33
C THR A 29 -3.00 -5.59 3.64
N VAL A 30 -3.62 -4.66 2.92
CA VAL A 30 -4.83 -4.88 2.12
C VAL A 30 -4.46 -4.72 0.65
N LEU A 31 -4.78 -5.74 -0.14
CA LEU A 31 -4.56 -5.74 -1.59
C LEU A 31 -5.90 -5.65 -2.32
N ASP A 32 -5.90 -5.04 -3.51
CA ASP A 32 -7.01 -5.13 -4.45
C ASP A 32 -6.99 -6.45 -5.24
N SER A 33 -7.96 -6.64 -6.13
CA SER A 33 -8.07 -7.80 -7.00
C SER A 33 -6.90 -7.93 -8.00
N GLU A 34 -6.15 -6.87 -8.28
CA GLU A 34 -4.97 -6.87 -9.17
C GLU A 34 -3.64 -7.09 -8.41
N GLY A 35 -3.69 -7.13 -7.08
CA GLY A 35 -2.51 -7.26 -6.22
C GLY A 35 -1.76 -5.95 -5.98
N ASN A 36 -2.42 -4.81 -6.19
CA ASN A 36 -1.95 -3.50 -5.74
C ASN A 36 -2.25 -3.35 -4.25
N VAL A 37 -1.32 -2.74 -3.52
CA VAL A 37 -1.52 -2.46 -2.11
C VAL A 37 -2.41 -1.23 -1.97
N VAL A 38 -3.64 -1.41 -1.49
CA VAL A 38 -4.58 -0.31 -1.24
C VAL A 38 -4.20 0.40 0.06
N ALA A 39 -3.92 -0.38 1.11
CA ALA A 39 -3.48 0.17 2.39
C ALA A 39 -2.55 -0.81 3.11
N SER A 40 -1.74 -0.26 4.00
CA SER A 40 -1.01 -1.04 5.00
C SER A 40 -1.05 -0.33 6.34
N HIS A 41 -0.98 -1.10 7.43
CA HIS A 41 -0.88 -0.58 8.79
C HIS A 41 0.15 -1.35 9.61
N LEU A 42 1.11 -0.64 10.21
CA LEU A 42 2.12 -1.21 11.08
C LEU A 42 1.73 -1.03 12.56
N ALA A 43 1.65 -2.13 13.30
CA ALA A 43 1.18 -2.12 14.70
C ALA A 43 1.93 -3.14 15.57
N PRO A 44 1.99 -2.96 16.90
CA PRO A 44 2.68 -3.91 17.78
C PRO A 44 1.86 -5.19 18.03
N THR A 45 0.55 -5.16 17.77
CA THR A 45 -0.38 -6.27 17.98
C THR A 45 -1.25 -6.51 16.75
N ARG A 46 -1.84 -7.71 16.69
CA ARG A 46 -2.77 -8.11 15.64
C ARG A 46 -4.16 -8.33 16.23
N ASN A 47 -4.75 -7.29 16.81
CA ASN A 47 -6.09 -7.34 17.40
C ASN A 47 -7.15 -6.77 16.45
N THR A 48 -8.43 -6.94 16.81
CA THR A 48 -9.56 -6.44 16.02
C THR A 48 -9.47 -4.94 15.74
N GLU A 49 -9.09 -4.11 16.71
CA GLU A 49 -9.05 -2.65 16.52
C GLU A 49 -7.97 -2.22 15.52
N VAL A 50 -6.81 -2.87 15.53
CA VAL A 50 -5.76 -2.63 14.54
C VAL A 50 -6.23 -3.05 13.14
N ILE A 51 -6.92 -4.19 13.02
CA ILE A 51 -7.52 -4.64 11.76
C ILE A 51 -8.54 -3.62 11.25
N LYS A 52 -9.45 -3.14 12.12
CA LYS A 52 -10.43 -2.12 11.77
C LYS A 52 -9.78 -0.85 11.23
N ARG A 53 -8.69 -0.39 11.86
CA ARG A 53 -7.93 0.77 11.38
C ARG A 53 -7.36 0.55 9.99
N ALA A 54 -6.78 -0.63 9.74
CA ALA A 54 -6.24 -0.98 8.43
C ALA A 54 -7.33 -1.02 7.35
N LEU A 55 -8.50 -1.61 7.65
CA LEU A 55 -9.62 -1.73 6.72
C LEU A 55 -10.31 -0.38 6.45
N ARG A 56 -10.50 0.47 7.47
CA ARG A 56 -11.00 1.85 7.28
C ARG A 56 -10.06 2.69 6.43
N ARG A 57 -8.75 2.54 6.63
CA ARG A 57 -7.77 3.18 5.76
C ARG A 57 -7.94 2.69 4.32
N ALA A 58 -8.07 1.38 4.12
CA ALA A 58 -8.28 0.82 2.78
C ALA A 58 -9.56 1.35 2.11
N GLU A 59 -10.67 1.41 2.84
CA GLU A 59 -11.94 1.99 2.38
C GLU A 59 -11.79 3.47 2.01
N GLY A 60 -11.10 4.26 2.84
CA GLY A 60 -10.82 5.67 2.55
C GLY A 60 -9.96 5.89 1.31
N GLU A 61 -8.93 5.06 1.11
CA GLU A 61 -8.06 5.12 -0.08
C GLU A 61 -8.77 4.62 -1.35
N ALA A 62 -9.62 3.59 -1.23
CA ALA A 62 -10.40 3.07 -2.35
C ALA A 62 -11.57 4.00 -2.73
N GLY A 63 -12.10 4.76 -1.78
CA GLY A 63 -13.31 5.58 -1.96
C GLY A 63 -14.62 4.76 -1.98
N PHE A 64 -14.55 3.46 -1.74
CA PHE A 64 -15.71 2.56 -1.67
C PHE A 64 -15.44 1.38 -0.74
N SER A 65 -16.50 0.73 -0.27
CA SER A 65 -16.43 -0.52 0.48
C SER A 65 -16.53 -1.71 -0.49
N PRO A 66 -15.63 -2.71 -0.43
CA PRO A 66 -15.65 -3.83 -1.36
C PRO A 66 -16.82 -4.79 -1.08
N ASP A 67 -17.32 -5.46 -2.13
CA ASP A 67 -18.36 -6.48 -1.97
C ASP A 67 -17.84 -7.74 -1.28
N ILE A 68 -16.57 -8.09 -1.48
CA ILE A 68 -15.95 -9.29 -0.92
C ILE A 68 -14.58 -8.93 -0.33
N VAL A 69 -14.33 -9.40 0.89
CA VAL A 69 -13.00 -9.35 1.52
C VAL A 69 -12.56 -10.73 1.92
N VAL A 70 -11.32 -11.04 1.56
CA VAL A 70 -10.70 -12.34 1.76
C VAL A 70 -9.63 -12.20 2.83
N THR A 71 -9.68 -13.02 3.87
CA THR A 71 -8.70 -13.00 4.96
C THR A 71 -8.23 -14.40 5.32
N ASP A 72 -7.15 -14.47 6.09
CA ASP A 72 -6.78 -15.68 6.82
C ASP A 72 -7.73 -15.94 8.01
N ASP A 73 -7.49 -17.04 8.71
CA ASP A 73 -8.28 -17.50 9.86
C ASP A 73 -8.02 -16.74 11.16
N CYS A 74 -7.40 -15.56 11.12
CA CYS A 74 -7.22 -14.77 12.33
C CYS A 74 -8.59 -14.33 12.89
N PRO A 75 -8.94 -14.67 14.15
CA PRO A 75 -10.24 -14.33 14.74
C PRO A 75 -10.55 -12.83 14.75
N GLY A 76 -9.49 -12.00 14.74
CA GLY A 76 -9.63 -10.54 14.70
C GLY A 76 -10.40 -10.03 13.47
N TYR A 77 -10.37 -10.75 12.35
CA TYR A 77 -11.03 -10.34 11.10
C TYR A 77 -12.55 -10.49 11.13
N GLU A 78 -13.10 -11.44 11.89
CA GLU A 78 -14.57 -11.65 11.97
C GLU A 78 -15.31 -10.39 12.41
N ARG A 79 -14.74 -9.67 13.38
CA ARG A 79 -15.25 -8.39 13.86
C ARG A 79 -14.64 -7.21 13.12
N GLY A 80 -13.43 -7.39 12.57
CA GLY A 80 -12.72 -6.36 11.81
C GLY A 80 -13.44 -5.97 10.54
N VAL A 81 -13.85 -6.95 9.72
CA VAL A 81 -14.46 -6.73 8.39
C VAL A 81 -15.79 -5.98 8.46
N ARG A 82 -16.50 -6.05 9.59
CA ARG A 82 -17.78 -5.34 9.79
C ARG A 82 -17.69 -3.82 9.64
N VAL A 83 -16.49 -3.23 9.73
CA VAL A 83 -16.32 -1.78 9.50
C VAL A 83 -16.51 -1.35 8.06
N LEU A 84 -16.41 -2.28 7.11
CA LEU A 84 -16.65 -2.06 5.68
C LEU A 84 -18.15 -2.09 5.33
N GLY A 85 -19.01 -2.22 6.33
CA GLY A 85 -20.45 -2.23 6.16
C GLY A 85 -21.05 -3.62 5.98
N ARG A 86 -22.39 -3.66 5.93
CA ARG A 86 -23.18 -4.92 5.91
C ARG A 86 -23.16 -5.62 4.55
N ARG A 87 -22.85 -4.90 3.47
CA ARG A 87 -22.81 -5.45 2.10
C ARG A 87 -21.53 -6.23 1.82
N THR A 88 -20.45 -5.92 2.55
CA THR A 88 -19.18 -6.64 2.41
C THR A 88 -19.28 -8.05 2.96
N ARG A 89 -19.15 -9.03 2.07
CA ARG A 89 -19.07 -10.45 2.41
C ARG A 89 -17.65 -10.81 2.85
N HIS A 90 -17.53 -11.33 4.07
CA HIS A 90 -16.28 -11.88 4.56
C HIS A 90 -16.11 -13.33 4.09
N VAL A 91 -14.99 -13.61 3.41
CA VAL A 91 -14.61 -14.94 2.96
C VAL A 91 -13.29 -15.31 3.64
N ARG A 92 -13.27 -16.46 4.31
CA ARG A 92 -12.02 -17.09 4.74
C ARG A 92 -11.57 -18.04 3.65
N ALA A 93 -10.34 -17.86 3.19
CA ALA A 93 -9.74 -18.72 2.18
C ALA A 93 -8.29 -19.02 2.56
N HIS A 94 -7.85 -20.22 2.23
CA HIS A 94 -6.44 -20.63 2.29
C HIS A 94 -5.83 -20.63 0.88
N PHE A 95 -4.71 -21.33 0.70
CA PHE A 95 -3.99 -21.48 -0.57
C PHE A 95 -4.87 -22.01 -1.72
N GLU A 96 -5.77 -22.96 -1.45
CA GLU A 96 -6.61 -23.64 -2.46
C GLU A 96 -7.77 -22.77 -2.97
N GLY A 97 -7.98 -21.60 -2.37
CA GLY A 97 -9.06 -20.70 -2.72
C GLY A 97 -10.45 -21.23 -2.35
N LYS A 98 -11.49 -20.40 -2.54
CA LYS A 98 -12.88 -20.80 -2.27
C LYS A 98 -13.79 -20.27 -3.36
N LEU A 99 -14.58 -21.13 -3.99
CA LEU A 99 -15.55 -20.70 -5.00
C LEU A 99 -16.65 -19.88 -4.33
N VAL A 100 -16.83 -18.63 -4.78
CA VAL A 100 -17.78 -17.69 -4.22
C VAL A 100 -18.59 -17.05 -5.34
N PRO A 101 -19.94 -17.18 -5.32
CA PRO A 101 -20.79 -16.47 -6.26
C PRO A 101 -20.64 -14.95 -6.08
N HIS A 102 -20.47 -14.23 -7.18
CA HIS A 102 -20.35 -12.78 -7.20
C HIS A 102 -20.82 -12.22 -8.54
N GLY A 103 -21.78 -11.28 -8.50
CA GLY A 103 -22.45 -10.78 -9.70
C GLY A 103 -23.19 -11.90 -10.44
N GLY A 104 -22.95 -12.02 -11.75
CA GLY A 104 -23.51 -13.07 -12.61
C GLY A 104 -22.63 -14.32 -12.76
N GLY A 105 -21.58 -14.48 -11.95
CA GLY A 105 -20.61 -15.58 -12.08
C GLY A 105 -20.04 -16.07 -10.75
N VAL A 106 -18.93 -16.83 -10.84
CA VAL A 106 -18.21 -17.38 -9.69
C VAL A 106 -16.76 -16.91 -9.72
N ILE A 107 -16.28 -16.41 -8.59
CA ILE A 107 -14.87 -16.05 -8.40
C ILE A 107 -14.19 -17.07 -7.48
N LEU A 108 -12.88 -17.26 -7.64
CA LEU A 108 -12.03 -18.11 -6.78
C LEU A 108 -11.01 -17.24 -6.02
N PRO A 109 -11.42 -16.51 -4.97
CA PRO A 109 -10.51 -15.81 -4.10
C PRO A 109 -9.52 -16.76 -3.38
N SER A 110 -8.26 -16.36 -3.30
CA SER A 110 -7.20 -17.06 -2.54
C SER A 110 -6.24 -16.07 -1.87
N ASN A 111 -5.50 -16.55 -0.87
CA ASN A 111 -4.46 -15.76 -0.18
C ASN A 111 -3.11 -15.71 -0.92
N ASN A 112 -2.99 -16.37 -2.07
CA ASN A 112 -1.73 -16.47 -2.82
C ASN A 112 -1.14 -15.09 -3.17
N LYS A 113 -2.00 -14.10 -3.44
CA LYS A 113 -1.56 -12.72 -3.75
C LYS A 113 -0.89 -12.04 -2.56
N ILE A 114 -1.47 -12.18 -1.36
CA ILE A 114 -0.91 -11.57 -0.14
C ILE A 114 0.38 -12.29 0.30
N GLU A 115 0.45 -13.60 0.12
CA GLU A 115 1.66 -14.40 0.41
C GLU A 115 2.80 -14.07 -0.55
N ARG A 116 2.50 -13.91 -1.84
CA ARG A 116 3.49 -13.44 -2.83
C ARG A 116 4.00 -12.05 -2.48
N TYR A 117 3.12 -11.14 -2.08
CA TYR A 117 3.53 -9.81 -1.59
C TYR A 117 4.45 -9.92 -0.36
N HIS A 118 4.09 -10.72 0.64
CA HIS A 118 4.92 -10.94 1.83
C HIS A 118 6.28 -11.55 1.48
N SER A 119 6.33 -12.46 0.52
CA SER A 119 7.59 -13.07 0.05
C SER A 119 8.48 -12.06 -0.69
N GLU A 120 7.89 -11.14 -1.45
CA GLU A 120 8.61 -10.07 -2.15
C GLU A 120 9.21 -9.04 -1.19
N ILE A 121 8.45 -8.66 -0.15
CA ILE A 121 8.84 -7.60 0.78
C ILE A 121 9.75 -8.10 1.92
N ALA A 122 9.63 -9.37 2.31
CA ALA A 122 10.37 -9.93 3.44
C ALA A 122 11.90 -9.74 3.31
N PRO A 123 12.57 -10.02 2.17
CA PRO A 123 14.00 -9.78 2.02
C PRO A 123 14.40 -8.31 2.21
N LYS A 124 13.60 -7.38 1.66
CA LYS A 124 13.81 -5.93 1.79
C LYS A 124 13.69 -5.47 3.24
N ILE A 125 12.69 -5.96 3.97
CA ILE A 125 12.54 -5.67 5.41
C ILE A 125 13.65 -6.35 6.23
N ARG A 126 14.07 -7.56 5.85
CA ARG A 126 15.14 -8.32 6.53
C ARG A 126 16.52 -7.66 6.38
N SER A 127 16.78 -6.85 5.37
CA SER A 127 18.01 -6.07 5.31
C SER A 127 17.99 -4.86 6.27
N MET A 128 16.81 -4.30 6.55
CA MET A 128 16.67 -3.15 7.45
C MET A 128 17.10 -3.45 8.89
N ARG A 129 17.53 -2.44 9.65
CA ARG A 129 17.85 -2.60 11.10
C ARG A 129 16.60 -2.60 12.01
N GLY A 130 15.40 -2.43 11.44
CA GLY A 130 14.15 -2.19 12.16
C GLY A 130 13.83 -0.70 12.28
N VAL A 131 12.58 -0.38 12.61
CA VAL A 131 12.09 1.01 12.76
C VAL A 131 12.10 1.41 14.24
N LYS A 132 12.63 2.59 14.55
CA LYS A 132 12.66 3.11 15.94
C LYS A 132 11.32 3.66 16.41
N ASN A 133 10.43 4.00 15.47
CA ASN A 133 9.12 4.59 15.71
C ASN A 133 8.13 3.95 14.73
N LEU A 134 7.00 3.45 15.25
CA LEU A 134 6.00 2.73 14.47
C LEU A 134 5.29 3.62 13.45
N GLU A 135 4.98 4.87 13.79
CA GLU A 135 4.34 5.83 12.88
C GLU A 135 5.26 6.14 11.69
N ARG A 136 6.55 6.38 11.94
CA ARG A 136 7.54 6.56 10.86
C ARG A 136 7.69 5.30 10.01
N GLY A 137 7.62 4.13 10.64
CA GLY A 137 7.62 2.85 9.95
C GLY A 137 6.38 2.65 9.07
N ASP A 138 5.20 3.01 9.58
CA ASP A 138 3.93 2.97 8.86
C ASP A 138 3.99 3.86 7.61
N ARG A 139 4.47 5.12 7.76
CA ARG A 139 4.69 6.03 6.61
C ARG A 139 5.69 5.48 5.60
N PHE A 140 6.78 4.87 6.06
CA PHE A 140 7.75 4.24 5.17
C PHE A 140 7.09 3.14 4.32
N PHE A 141 6.28 2.27 4.94
CA PHE A 141 5.55 1.23 4.21
C PHE A 141 4.54 1.80 3.23
N GLN A 142 3.86 2.90 3.58
CA GLN A 142 2.97 3.58 2.63
C GLN A 142 3.72 4.06 1.37
N VAL A 143 4.85 4.76 1.52
CA VAL A 143 5.67 5.22 0.39
C VAL A 143 6.18 4.04 -0.44
N GLN A 144 6.68 3.01 0.23
CA GLN A 144 7.17 1.82 -0.45
C GLN A 144 6.07 1.09 -1.24
N ASN A 145 4.86 0.99 -0.69
CA ASN A 145 3.70 0.40 -1.34
C ASN A 145 3.26 1.21 -2.56
N PHE A 146 3.26 2.54 -2.44
CA PHE A 146 3.03 3.44 -3.57
C PHE A 146 4.04 3.18 -4.70
N VAL A 147 5.34 3.19 -4.39
CA VAL A 147 6.41 2.92 -5.37
C VAL A 147 6.23 1.55 -6.00
N ARG A 148 5.93 0.51 -5.20
CA ARG A 148 5.69 -0.84 -5.71
C ARG A 148 4.50 -0.88 -6.68
N ASN A 149 3.38 -0.28 -6.31
CA ASN A 149 2.19 -0.25 -7.17
C ASN A 149 2.46 0.50 -8.46
N PHE A 150 3.15 1.64 -8.36
CA PHE A 150 3.54 2.44 -9.51
C PHE A 150 4.45 1.66 -10.46
N SER A 151 5.46 0.96 -9.94
CA SER A 151 6.39 0.12 -10.70
C SER A 151 5.81 -1.22 -11.17
N ARG A 152 4.57 -1.57 -10.81
CA ARG A 152 3.96 -2.84 -11.25
C ARG A 152 3.36 -2.70 -12.65
N GLY A 153 3.83 -3.57 -13.54
CA GLY A 153 3.42 -3.64 -14.94
C GLY A 153 3.94 -2.45 -15.74
N ASP A 154 3.30 -2.17 -16.88
CA ASP A 154 3.71 -1.07 -17.76
C ASP A 154 3.16 0.30 -17.29
N ARG A 155 2.67 0.44 -16.05
CA ARG A 155 2.03 1.68 -15.59
C ARG A 155 2.93 2.89 -15.70
N ILE A 156 4.18 2.76 -15.27
CA ILE A 156 5.20 3.81 -15.45
C ILE A 156 5.35 4.16 -16.92
N ARG A 157 5.57 3.14 -17.74
CA ARG A 157 5.79 3.30 -19.18
C ARG A 157 4.59 3.98 -19.85
N ARG A 158 3.38 3.50 -19.63
CA ARG A 158 2.13 4.09 -20.15
C ARG A 158 1.89 5.51 -19.66
N THR A 159 2.20 5.79 -18.39
CA THR A 159 2.06 7.14 -17.82
C THR A 159 3.06 8.10 -18.49
N LEU A 160 4.30 7.66 -18.68
CA LEU A 160 5.32 8.43 -19.37
C LEU A 160 4.93 8.64 -20.84
N GLU A 161 4.52 7.59 -21.55
CA GLU A 161 4.04 7.66 -22.94
C GLU A 161 2.84 8.61 -23.09
N HIS A 162 1.86 8.54 -22.19
CA HIS A 162 0.68 9.43 -22.20
C HIS A 162 1.05 10.91 -21.99
N LEU A 163 2.11 11.18 -21.23
CA LEU A 163 2.64 12.52 -21.01
C LEU A 163 3.68 12.95 -22.05
N GLY A 164 3.91 12.14 -23.09
CA GLY A 164 4.93 12.39 -24.11
C GLY A 164 6.37 12.34 -23.56
N LEU A 165 6.58 11.68 -22.42
CA LEU A 165 7.87 11.50 -21.78
C LEU A 165 8.51 10.18 -22.19
N LYS A 166 9.84 10.17 -22.28
CA LYS A 166 10.59 8.94 -22.57
C LYS A 166 10.53 7.98 -21.37
N PRO A 167 10.46 6.65 -21.59
CA PRO A 167 10.48 5.66 -20.53
C PRO A 167 11.91 5.41 -19.99
N ASP A 168 12.60 6.49 -19.62
CA ASP A 168 13.96 6.48 -19.07
C ASP A 168 14.00 7.26 -17.73
N LEU A 169 15.20 7.34 -17.12
CA LEU A 169 15.39 8.08 -15.87
C LEU A 169 15.08 9.58 -15.99
N ASP A 170 15.29 10.18 -17.16
CA ASP A 170 14.99 11.60 -17.40
C ASP A 170 13.46 11.82 -17.43
N GLY A 171 12.72 10.99 -18.16
CA GLY A 171 11.26 11.03 -18.18
C GLY A 171 10.65 10.77 -16.80
N LEU A 172 11.19 9.81 -16.04
CA LEU A 172 10.80 9.60 -14.64
C LEU A 172 11.06 10.82 -13.76
N THR A 173 12.20 11.48 -13.94
CA THR A 173 12.57 12.69 -13.21
C THR A 173 11.63 13.84 -13.55
N ARG A 174 11.31 14.04 -14.83
CA ARG A 174 10.34 15.04 -15.29
C ARG A 174 8.94 14.77 -14.73
N LEU A 175 8.50 13.51 -14.76
CA LEU A 175 7.23 13.09 -14.16
C LEU A 175 7.16 13.45 -12.67
N PHE A 176 8.24 13.16 -11.93
CA PHE A 176 8.33 13.53 -10.51
C PHE A 176 8.20 15.05 -10.30
N TYR A 177 8.86 15.87 -11.11
CA TYR A 177 8.75 17.32 -11.01
C TYR A 177 7.36 17.84 -11.36
N ILE A 178 6.71 17.28 -12.39
CA ILE A 178 5.33 17.61 -12.75
C ILE A 178 4.40 17.30 -11.57
N ALA A 179 4.46 16.09 -11.03
CA ALA A 179 3.63 15.66 -9.90
C ALA A 179 3.88 16.54 -8.65
N ARG A 180 5.14 16.85 -8.34
CA ARG A 180 5.51 17.73 -7.22
C ARG A 180 4.92 19.12 -7.38
N ASN A 181 5.00 19.70 -8.58
CA ASN A 181 4.48 21.03 -8.83
C ASN A 181 2.95 21.05 -8.75
N LEU A 182 2.26 20.04 -9.31
CA LEU A 182 0.81 19.87 -9.19
C LEU A 182 0.37 19.75 -7.72
N ALA A 183 1.09 18.96 -6.91
CA ALA A 183 0.79 18.82 -5.49
C ALA A 183 0.94 20.14 -4.72
N LYS A 184 1.95 20.96 -5.05
CA LYS A 184 2.12 22.31 -4.47
C LYS A 184 0.97 23.25 -4.85
N HIS A 185 0.46 23.17 -6.08
CA HIS A 185 -0.68 24.00 -6.51
C HIS A 185 -2.02 23.51 -5.93
N ALA A 186 -2.20 22.20 -5.74
CA ALA A 186 -3.39 21.64 -5.13
C ALA A 186 -3.54 22.01 -3.65
N SER A 187 -2.40 22.14 -2.95
CA SER A 187 -2.30 22.53 -1.53
C SER A 187 -2.24 24.03 -1.29
N ALA A 188 -2.26 24.86 -2.34
CA ALA A 188 -2.36 26.31 -2.22
C ALA A 188 -3.80 26.74 -1.82
N PRO A 189 -3.96 27.71 -0.92
CA PRO A 189 -5.27 28.23 -0.53
C PRO A 189 -6.02 28.83 -1.73
N ALA A 190 -7.35 28.77 -1.69
CA ALA A 190 -8.24 28.99 -2.85
C ALA A 190 -8.03 30.33 -3.59
N TRP A 191 -7.54 31.37 -2.92
CA TRP A 191 -7.25 32.67 -3.54
C TRP A 191 -6.03 32.66 -4.49
N HIS A 192 -5.19 31.63 -4.45
CA HIS A 192 -4.07 31.45 -5.38
C HIS A 192 -4.44 30.64 -6.64
N LYS A 193 -5.63 30.04 -6.69
CA LYS A 193 -6.09 29.19 -7.82
C LYS A 193 -6.64 30.01 -9.00
N GLN A 194 -6.66 31.34 -8.89
CA GLN A 194 -7.21 32.27 -9.87
C GLN A 194 -6.15 32.88 -10.82
N GLN A 195 -4.98 32.27 -10.93
CA GLN A 195 -3.95 32.64 -11.91
C GLN A 195 -3.58 31.44 -12.78
N MET A 196 -4.48 31.07 -13.69
CA MET A 196 -4.07 30.51 -14.97
C MET A 196 -4.89 31.18 -16.07
N PRO A 197 -4.29 32.04 -16.90
CA PRO A 197 -4.91 32.37 -18.18
C PRO A 197 -4.81 31.13 -19.07
N LEU A 198 -5.97 30.55 -19.38
CA LEU A 198 -6.13 29.65 -20.51
C LEU A 198 -5.72 30.42 -21.78
N GLY A 199 -4.64 29.95 -22.42
CA GLY A 199 -4.24 30.33 -23.76
C GLY A 199 -3.11 31.36 -23.83
N LYS A 200 -1.95 30.93 -24.34
CA LYS A 200 -1.32 31.44 -25.58
C LYS A 200 0.07 30.83 -25.80
N VAL A 201 0.18 30.13 -26.93
CA VAL A 201 1.36 30.02 -27.82
C VAL A 201 2.60 29.28 -27.29
N LEU A 202 2.83 28.07 -27.84
CA LEU A 202 4.18 27.49 -27.95
C LEU A 202 4.87 28.14 -29.17
N PRO A 203 6.02 28.81 -29.04
CA PRO A 203 6.82 29.13 -30.21
C PRO A 203 7.53 27.85 -30.67
N CYS A 204 7.22 27.47 -31.91
CA CYS A 204 8.13 26.72 -32.76
C CYS A 204 9.25 27.67 -33.17
N ASN A 205 10.52 27.30 -32.97
CA ASN A 205 11.53 27.36 -34.04
C ASN A 205 12.90 26.81 -33.65
N ARG A 206 13.42 26.01 -34.60
CA ARG A 206 14.79 25.54 -34.93
C ARG A 206 15.66 24.95 -33.83
#